data_AF-A0A2E2IVZ2-F1
#
_entry.id   AF-A0A2E2IVZ2-F1
#
_cell.length_a   1.000
_cell.length_b   1.000
_cell.length_c   1.000
_cell.angle_alpha   90.00
_cell.angle_beta   90.00
_cell.angle_gamma   90.00
#
_symmetry.space_group_name_H-M   'P 1'
#
loop_
_entity.id
_entity.type
_entity.pdbx_description
1 polymer ?
#
loop_
_entity_poly.entity_id
_entity_poly.type
_entity_poly.pdbx_seq_one_letter_code
_entity_poly.pdbx_strand_id
1 'polypeptide(L)'
;MADLFTQPSAKIDNQVLFFKLYNSKDEDDLLDIINTYSIIFDDSNWKPLGGNFSNYGVVKNQQSSPIAALIEKVTNAIDALLTK
;
A
#
# COMPACT_ATOMS: atom_id res chain seq x y z
N MET A 1 17.24 -12.82 -1.05
CA MET A 1 16.09 -12.56 -1.95
C MET A 1 15.82 -11.08 -1.86
N ALA A 2 15.81 -10.38 -2.99
CA ALA A 2 15.51 -8.97 -3.08
C ALA A 2 14.00 -8.78 -3.00
N ASP A 3 13.51 -7.94 -2.08
CA ASP A 3 12.11 -7.52 -2.04
C ASP A 3 11.98 -6.03 -2.41
N LEU A 4 10.74 -5.58 -2.62
CA LEU A 4 10.39 -4.22 -3.04
C LEU A 4 10.96 -3.11 -2.13
N PHE A 5 11.27 -3.43 -0.87
CA PHE A 5 11.68 -2.47 0.15
C PHE A 5 13.18 -2.54 0.47
N THR A 6 13.83 -3.65 0.12
CA THR A 6 15.24 -3.91 0.39
C THR A 6 16.15 -3.62 -0.80
N GLN A 7 15.57 -3.30 -1.96
CA GLN A 7 16.31 -2.67 -3.05
C GLN A 7 15.77 -1.27 -3.32
N PRO A 8 16.58 -0.21 -3.15
CA PRO A 8 16.42 0.98 -3.97
C PRO A 8 16.83 0.56 -5.37
N SER A 9 15.95 -0.18 -6.07
CA SER A 9 16.22 -0.51 -7.46
C SER A 9 16.40 0.83 -8.16
N ALA A 10 17.39 0.94 -9.04
CA ALA A 10 17.66 2.14 -9.82
C ALA A 10 16.52 2.52 -10.81
N LYS A 11 15.27 2.14 -10.52
CA LYS A 11 14.07 2.33 -11.33
C LYS A 11 12.90 2.73 -10.41
N ILE A 12 12.51 3.99 -10.53
CA ILE A 12 11.39 4.74 -9.94
C ILE A 12 11.31 4.87 -8.41
N ASP A 13 11.14 6.12 -7.96
CA ASP A 13 10.89 6.47 -6.56
C ASP A 13 9.45 6.14 -6.14
N ASN A 14 9.24 5.73 -4.88
CA ASN A 14 7.93 5.31 -4.37
C ASN A 14 6.88 6.43 -4.39
N GLN A 15 7.28 7.67 -4.12
CA GLN A 15 6.37 8.82 -4.19
C GLN A 15 5.95 9.06 -5.64
N VAL A 16 6.88 8.94 -6.58
CA VAL A 16 6.60 9.07 -8.01
C VAL A 16 5.67 7.95 -8.49
N LEU A 17 5.94 6.70 -8.10
CA LEU A 17 5.08 5.56 -8.45
C LEU A 17 3.67 5.74 -7.86
N PHE A 18 3.57 6.15 -6.59
CA PHE A 18 2.29 6.44 -5.94
C PHE A 18 1.47 7.46 -6.73
N PHE A 19 2.05 8.61 -7.07
CA PHE A 19 1.32 9.64 -7.80
C PHE A 19 1.00 9.26 -9.23
N LYS A 20 1.77 8.37 -9.88
CA LYS A 20 1.39 7.81 -11.18
C LYS A 20 0.11 6.97 -11.07
N LEU A 21 0.04 6.07 -10.10
CA LEU A 21 -1.14 5.22 -9.86
C LEU A 21 -2.35 6.06 -9.41
N TYR A 22 -2.14 6.99 -8.48
CA TYR A 22 -3.20 7.83 -7.91
C TYR A 22 -3.84 8.76 -8.94
N ASN A 23 -3.05 9.29 -9.88
CA ASN A 23 -3.53 10.17 -10.93
C ASN A 23 -3.87 9.43 -12.24
N SER A 24 -3.92 8.10 -12.25
CA SER A 24 -4.34 7.34 -13.43
C SER A 24 -5.77 7.72 -13.81
N LYS A 25 -6.00 8.00 -15.09
CA LYS A 25 -7.30 8.55 -15.54
C LYS A 25 -8.43 7.52 -15.54
N ASP A 26 -8.11 6.27 -15.84
CA ASP A 26 -9.03 5.16 -16.03
C ASP A 26 -8.31 3.82 -15.75
N GLU A 27 -9.06 2.73 -15.83
CA GLU A 27 -8.54 1.38 -15.58
C GLU A 27 -7.45 1.00 -16.58
N ASP A 28 -7.58 1.40 -17.85
CA ASP A 28 -6.60 1.08 -18.90
C ASP A 28 -5.25 1.77 -18.62
N ASP A 29 -5.25 3.05 -18.26
CA ASP A 29 -4.04 3.80 -17.88
C ASP A 29 -3.38 3.23 -16.63
N LEU A 30 -4.18 2.81 -15.65
CA LEU A 30 -3.67 2.13 -14.47
C LEU A 30 -2.99 0.80 -14.84
N LEU A 31 -3.62 0.02 -15.73
CA LEU A 31 -3.09 -1.26 -16.18
C LEU A 31 -1.78 -1.07 -16.97
N ASP A 32 -1.69 -0.04 -17.81
CA ASP A 32 -0.48 0.33 -18.54
C ASP A 32 0.68 0.65 -17.58
N ILE A 33 0.41 1.39 -16.49
CA ILE A 33 1.39 1.67 -15.45
C ILE A 33 1.83 0.38 -14.76
N ILE A 34 0.90 -0.49 -14.37
CA ILE A 34 1.21 -1.77 -13.72
C ILE A 34 2.08 -2.65 -14.64
N ASN A 35 1.72 -2.76 -15.90
CA ASN A 35 2.46 -3.53 -16.91
C ASN A 35 3.86 -2.95 -17.16
N THR A 36 4.00 -1.63 -17.17
CA THR A 36 5.28 -0.93 -17.33
C THR A 36 6.26 -1.28 -16.21
N TYR A 37 5.76 -1.46 -14.98
CA TYR A 37 6.55 -1.82 -13.81
C TYR A 37 6.29 -3.26 -13.38
N SER A 38 6.23 -4.20 -14.33
CA SER A 38 5.92 -5.62 -14.08
C SER A 38 6.81 -6.30 -13.03
N ILE A 39 8.06 -5.87 -12.88
CA ILE A 39 8.97 -6.39 -11.83
C ILE A 39 8.50 -5.97 -10.42
N ILE A 40 7.95 -4.77 -10.27
CA ILE A 40 7.41 -4.25 -9.00
C ILE A 40 6.11 -4.98 -8.67
N PHE A 41 5.23 -5.09 -9.66
CA PHE A 41 3.91 -5.70 -9.51
C PHE A 41 3.89 -7.22 -9.74
N ASP A 42 5.06 -7.86 -9.78
CA ASP A 42 5.16 -9.31 -9.85
C ASP A 42 4.48 -9.95 -8.62
N ASP A 43 3.70 -11.00 -8.86
CA ASP A 43 2.95 -11.71 -7.80
C ASP A 43 3.86 -12.20 -6.66
N SER A 44 5.14 -12.48 -6.93
CA SER A 44 6.09 -12.90 -5.89
C SER A 44 6.41 -11.79 -4.88
N ASN A 45 6.19 -10.51 -5.23
CA ASN A 45 6.35 -9.37 -4.33
C ASN A 45 5.13 -9.17 -3.43
N TRP A 46 3.96 -9.74 -3.77
CA TRP A 46 2.80 -9.69 -2.91
C TRP A 46 3.01 -10.59 -1.69
N LYS A 47 3.10 -9.99 -0.51
CA LYS A 47 3.31 -10.70 0.76
C LYS A 47 2.08 -10.56 1.67
N PRO A 48 1.78 -11.59 2.47
CA PRO A 48 0.73 -11.49 3.48
C PRO A 48 1.03 -10.37 4.48
N LEU A 49 0.02 -9.56 4.80
CA LEU A 49 0.12 -8.51 5.81
C LEU A 49 0.59 -9.10 7.15
N GLY A 50 1.73 -8.63 7.65
CA GLY A 50 2.34 -9.12 8.89
C GLY A 50 2.78 -10.59 8.85
N GLY A 51 2.98 -11.18 7.66
CA GLY A 51 3.29 -12.61 7.53
C GLY A 51 2.08 -13.54 7.70
N ASN A 52 0.88 -12.99 7.94
CA ASN A 52 -0.32 -13.76 8.21
C ASN A 52 -1.21 -13.87 6.96
N PHE A 53 -1.35 -15.08 6.42
CA PHE A 53 -2.24 -15.36 5.27
C PHE A 53 -3.73 -15.26 5.62
N SER A 54 -4.09 -15.45 6.89
CA SER A 54 -5.45 -15.27 7.41
C SER A 54 -5.67 -13.82 7.91
N ASN A 55 -5.24 -12.84 7.12
CA ASN A 55 -5.38 -11.42 7.44
C ASN A 55 -6.75 -10.82 7.07
N TYR A 56 -7.70 -11.63 6.57
CA TYR A 56 -9.03 -11.16 6.20
C TYR A 56 -9.72 -10.40 7.34
N GLY A 57 -9.60 -10.90 8.57
CA GLY A 57 -10.11 -10.21 9.76
C GLY A 57 -9.46 -8.83 9.98
N VAL A 58 -8.16 -8.68 9.71
CA VAL A 58 -7.45 -7.40 9.82
C VAL A 58 -7.92 -6.41 8.77
N VAL A 59 -8.08 -6.85 7.52
CA VAL A 59 -8.54 -5.98 6.42
C VAL A 59 -10.01 -5.59 6.61
N LYS A 60 -10.87 -6.51 7.04
CA LYS A 60 -12.31 -6.25 7.22
C LYS A 60 -12.68 -5.58 8.54
N ASN A 61 -11.83 -5.63 9.55
CA ASN A 61 -12.07 -4.94 10.82
C ASN A 61 -11.66 -3.46 10.77
N GLN A 62 -11.43 -2.90 9.57
CA GLN A 62 -11.35 -1.46 9.38
C GLN A 62 -12.72 -0.81 9.55
N GLN A 63 -12.74 0.40 10.09
CA GLN A 63 -13.98 1.13 10.30
C GLN A 63 -14.70 1.42 8.97
N SER A 64 -15.90 0.82 8.82
CA SER A 64 -16.70 0.92 7.60
C SER A 64 -17.31 2.30 7.35
N SER A 65 -17.47 3.12 8.40
CA SER A 65 -17.94 4.50 8.30
C SER A 65 -16.78 5.45 8.00
N PRO A 66 -16.82 6.23 6.90
CA PRO A 66 -15.74 7.16 6.55
C PRO A 66 -15.41 8.18 7.65
N ILE A 67 -16.42 8.66 8.38
CA ILE A 67 -16.23 9.62 9.48
C ILE A 67 -15.49 8.96 10.64
N ALA A 68 -15.93 7.76 11.04
CA ALA A 68 -15.30 7.07 12.14
C ALA A 68 -13.88 6.59 11.78
N ALA A 69 -13.63 6.21 10.52
CA ALA A 69 -12.29 5.87 10.03
C ALA A 69 -11.33 7.07 10.06
N LEU A 70 -11.82 8.28 9.77
CA LEU A 70 -11.03 9.50 9.88
C LEU A 70 -10.65 9.79 11.34
N ILE A 71 -11.61 9.67 12.26
CA ILE A 71 -11.38 9.85 13.70
C ILE A 71 -10.33 8.85 14.19
N GLU A 72 -10.49 7.57 13.84
CA GLU A 72 -9.57 6.50 14.21
C GLU A 72 -8.14 6.77 13.74
N LYS A 73 -7.93 7.26 12.51
CA LYS A 73 -6.58 7.60 12.01
C LYS A 73 -5.91 8.70 12.83
N VAL A 74 -6.65 9.74 13.22
CA VAL A 74 -6.10 10.83 14.05
C VAL A 74 -5.79 10.33 15.46
N THR A 75 -6.69 9.56 16.06
CA THR A 75 -6.48 8.96 17.39
C THR A 75 -5.26 8.05 17.40
N ASN A 76 -5.15 7.12 16.44
CA ASN A 76 -4.00 6.21 16.35
C ASN A 76 -2.67 6.97 16.15
N ALA A 77 -2.68 8.09 15.42
CA ALA A 77 -1.49 8.93 15.26
C ALA A 77 -1.07 9.63 16.57
N ILE A 78 -2.04 10.09 17.36
CA ILE A 78 -1.80 10.66 18.68
C ILE A 78 -1.25 9.58 19.62
N ASP A 79 -1.87 8.40 19.66
CA ASP A 79 -1.43 7.31 20.52
C ASP A 79 0.01 6.90 20.18
N ALA A 80 0.35 6.73 18.89
CA ALA A 80 1.69 6.38 18.45
C ALA A 80 2.76 7.42 18.84
N LEU A 81 2.38 8.69 19.01
CA LEU A 81 3.27 9.74 19.50
C LEU A 81 3.41 9.70 21.03
N LEU A 82 2.32 9.40 21.75
CA LEU A 82 2.25 9.54 23.21
C LEU A 82 2.58 8.26 23.99
N THR A 83 2.54 7.08 23.35
CA THR A 83 2.61 5.76 24.04
C THR A 83 3.80 4.88 23.62
N LYS A 84 4.99 5.46 23.43
CA LYS A 84 6.23 4.69 23.25
C LYS A 84 6.65 3.91 24.49
#